data_AF-A0A7X9LXT7-F1
#
_entry.id   AF-A0A7X9LXT7-F1
#
_cell.length_a   1.000
_cell.length_b   1.000
_cell.length_c   1.000
_cell.angle_alpha   90.00
_cell.angle_beta   90.00
_cell.angle_gamma   90.00
#
_symmetry.space_group_name_H-M   'P 1'
#
loop_
_entity.id
_entity.type
_entity.pdbx_description
1 polymer ?
#
loop_
_entity_poly.entity_id
_entity_poly.type
_entity_poly.pdbx_seq_one_letter_code
_entity_poly.pdbx_strand_id
1 'polypeptide(L)'
;MNKQDLFIRFILGGTAVMLSYLITVLSPWKILAGIFAAFPAVMLTAVLMVGIASGSKKAGKIANGSVFGMIGGIVCVATVLLVLQTSQNWGLSIALGLLFWLASSVAISSLREKLKDRELHRIFIIQKKV
;
A
#
# COMPACT_ATOMS: atom_id res chain seq x y z
N MET A 1 10.75 18.07 8.87
CA MET A 1 10.75 17.29 7.61
C MET A 1 11.62 18.04 6.60
N ASN A 2 12.69 17.42 6.09
CA ASN A 2 13.60 18.08 5.15
C ASN A 2 12.93 18.18 3.77
N LYS A 3 12.89 19.38 3.17
CA LYS A 3 12.31 19.60 1.84
C LYS A 3 12.99 18.74 0.76
N GLN A 4 14.28 18.44 0.94
CA GLN A 4 15.03 17.56 0.04
C GLN A 4 14.51 16.12 0.04
N ASP A 5 14.06 15.60 1.19
CA ASP A 5 13.50 14.24 1.29
C ASP A 5 12.20 14.13 0.48
N LEU A 6 11.33 15.14 0.59
CA LEU A 6 10.08 15.21 -0.16
C LEU A 6 10.34 15.31 -1.67
N PHE A 7 11.32 16.13 -2.06
CA PHE A 7 11.70 16.28 -3.46
C PHE A 7 12.25 14.98 -4.05
N ILE A 8 13.12 14.26 -3.33
CA ILE A 8 13.65 12.97 -3.77
C ILE A 8 12.54 11.93 -3.87
N ARG A 9 11.62 11.85 -2.88
CA ARG A 9 10.45 10.95 -2.95
C ARG A 9 9.58 11.25 -4.16
N PHE A 10 9.36 12.53 -4.47
CA PHE A 10 8.62 12.94 -5.65
C PHE A 10 9.31 12.52 -6.94
N ILE A 11 10.62 12.78 -7.08
CA ILE A 11 11.37 12.39 -8.28
C ILE A 11 11.41 10.88 -8.44
N LEU A 12 11.75 10.12 -7.40
CA LEU A 12 11.82 8.65 -7.49
C LEU A 12 10.42 8.05 -7.74
N GLY A 13 9.40 8.56 -7.06
CA GLY A 13 8.02 8.08 -7.19
C GLY A 13 7.44 8.43 -8.56
N GLY A 14 7.60 9.68 -8.99
CA GLY A 14 7.17 10.17 -10.29
C GLY A 14 7.88 9.47 -11.44
N THR A 15 9.19 9.23 -11.32
CA THR A 15 9.96 8.45 -12.31
C THR A 15 9.44 7.01 -12.38
N ALA A 16 9.18 6.37 -11.25
CA ALA A 16 8.62 5.02 -11.23
C ALA A 16 7.25 4.93 -11.91
N VAL A 17 6.36 5.91 -11.67
CA VAL A 17 5.05 6.01 -12.34
C VAL A 17 5.20 6.28 -13.84
N MET A 18 6.10 7.17 -14.22
CA MET A 18 6.38 7.48 -15.62
C MET A 18 6.92 6.25 -16.37
N LEU A 19 7.85 5.50 -15.77
CA LEU A 19 8.39 4.26 -16.35
C LEU A 19 7.31 3.17 -16.45
N SER A 20 6.45 3.01 -15.44
CA SER A 20 5.36 2.02 -15.49
C SER A 20 4.36 2.35 -16.62
N TYR A 21 4.10 3.64 -16.85
CA TYR A 21 3.30 4.10 -17.98
C TYR A 21 4.01 3.89 -19.34
N LEU A 22 5.32 4.15 -19.44
CA LEU A 22 6.06 3.91 -20.68
C LEU A 22 6.03 2.44 -21.08
N ILE A 23 6.25 1.51 -20.14
CA ILE A 23 6.17 0.07 -20.40
C ILE A 23 4.77 -0.29 -20.91
N THR A 24 3.74 0.33 -20.36
CA THR A 24 2.35 0.15 -20.78
C THR A 24 2.12 0.59 -22.23
N VAL A 25 2.62 1.78 -22.62
CA VAL A 25 2.41 2.33 -23.96
C VAL A 25 3.23 1.62 -25.03
N LEU A 26 4.47 1.22 -24.69
CA LEU A 26 5.37 0.56 -25.62
C LEU A 26 5.07 -0.94 -25.79
N SER A 27 4.38 -1.56 -24.83
CA SER A 27 4.09 -2.98 -24.88
C SER A 27 2.83 -3.29 -25.68
N PRO A 28 2.83 -4.32 -26.54
CA PRO A 28 1.64 -4.71 -27.32
C PRO A 28 0.52 -5.34 -26.47
N TRP A 29 0.76 -5.60 -25.17
CA TRP A 29 -0.16 -6.34 -24.32
C TRP A 29 -1.01 -5.41 -23.45
N LYS A 30 -2.30 -5.27 -23.80
CA LYS A 30 -3.27 -4.40 -23.08
C LYS A 30 -3.39 -4.71 -21.58
N ILE A 31 -3.19 -5.96 -21.17
CA ILE A 31 -3.27 -6.37 -19.76
C ILE A 31 -2.16 -5.74 -18.91
N LEU A 32 -0.99 -5.46 -19.51
CA LEU A 32 0.14 -4.86 -18.79
C LEU A 32 -0.19 -3.44 -18.33
N ALA A 33 -1.07 -2.73 -19.04
CA ALA A 33 -1.55 -1.41 -18.62
C ALA A 33 -2.14 -1.42 -17.21
N GLY A 34 -3.03 -2.37 -16.94
CA GLY A 34 -3.66 -2.51 -15.63
C GLY A 34 -2.68 -2.96 -14.55
N ILE A 35 -1.78 -3.89 -14.88
CA ILE A 35 -0.79 -4.42 -13.93
C ILE A 35 0.20 -3.33 -13.51
N PHE A 36 0.75 -2.58 -14.47
CA PHE A 36 1.71 -1.50 -14.20
C PHE A 36 1.05 -0.25 -13.59
N ALA A 37 -0.26 -0.06 -13.76
CA ALA A 37 -1.01 0.95 -13.00
C ALA A 37 -1.04 0.66 -11.49
N ALA A 38 -0.91 -0.61 -11.07
CA ALA A 38 -0.84 -1.01 -9.66
C ALA A 38 0.60 -1.03 -9.09
N PHE A 39 1.58 -0.47 -9.81
CA PHE A 39 2.98 -0.50 -9.42
C PHE A 39 3.24 0.20 -8.06
N PRO A 40 3.94 -0.44 -7.10
CA PRO A 40 4.09 0.05 -5.73
C PRO A 40 5.18 1.13 -5.57
N ALA A 41 5.12 2.21 -6.36
CA ALA A 41 6.14 3.28 -6.38
C ALA A 41 6.34 3.93 -4.99
N VAL A 42 5.25 4.26 -4.30
CA VAL A 42 5.30 4.93 -2.98
C VAL A 42 5.97 4.04 -1.94
N MET A 43 5.72 2.73 -1.96
CA MET A 43 6.34 1.77 -1.04
C MET A 43 7.83 1.63 -1.33
N LEU A 44 8.25 1.48 -2.59
CA LEU A 44 9.66 1.35 -2.96
C LEU A 44 10.48 2.57 -2.54
N THR A 45 9.97 3.77 -2.81
CA THR A 45 10.63 5.02 -2.41
C THR A 45 10.75 5.14 -0.89
N ALA A 46 9.69 4.83 -0.15
CA ALA A 46 9.70 4.89 1.30
C ALA A 46 10.71 3.88 1.92
N VAL A 47 10.76 2.66 1.40
CA VAL A 47 11.69 1.63 1.87
C VAL A 47 13.13 1.99 1.55
N LEU A 48 13.42 2.49 0.34
CA LEU A 48 14.77 2.90 -0.06
C LEU A 48 15.26 4.07 0.81
N MET A 49 14.45 5.11 0.97
CA MET A 49 14.82 6.29 1.75
C MET A 49 15.04 5.96 3.23
N VAL A 50 14.14 5.18 3.83
CA VAL A 50 14.29 4.74 5.23
C VAL A 50 15.43 3.73 5.39
N GLY A 51 15.68 2.89 4.39
CA GLY A 51 16.80 1.96 4.38
C GLY A 51 18.14 2.68 4.43
N ILE A 52 18.32 3.69 3.57
CA ILE A 52 19.54 4.51 3.53
C ILE A 52 19.70 5.32 4.81
N ALA A 53 18.64 5.97 5.29
CA ALA A 53 18.72 6.89 6.43
C ALA A 53 18.71 6.20 7.81
N SER A 54 18.25 4.95 7.88
CA SER A 54 17.80 4.36 9.15
C SER A 54 17.96 2.85 9.23
N GLY A 55 18.49 2.22 8.18
CA GLY A 55 18.83 0.80 8.13
C GLY A 55 17.65 -0.15 7.91
N SER A 56 17.99 -1.41 7.64
CA SER A 56 17.03 -2.45 7.21
C SER A 56 15.92 -2.74 8.22
N LYS A 57 16.18 -2.57 9.53
CA LYS A 57 15.18 -2.83 10.58
C LYS A 57 14.00 -1.86 10.51
N LYS A 58 14.28 -0.57 10.27
CA LYS A 58 13.22 0.45 10.12
C LYS A 58 12.55 0.34 8.76
N ALA A 59 13.32 0.08 7.70
CA ALA A 59 12.77 -0.16 6.37
C ALA A 59 11.81 -1.37 6.35
N GLY A 60 12.15 -2.46 7.06
CA GLY A 60 11.29 -3.62 7.21
C GLY A 60 9.95 -3.30 7.90
N LYS A 61 9.91 -2.34 8.84
CA LYS A 61 8.65 -1.88 9.43
C LYS A 61 7.77 -1.16 8.40
N ILE A 62 8.37 -0.34 7.54
CA ILE A 62 7.65 0.33 6.44
C ILE A 62 7.11 -0.69 5.44
N ALA A 63 7.93 -1.66 5.04
CA ALA A 63 7.51 -2.74 4.14
C ALA A 63 6.35 -3.54 4.75
N ASN A 64 6.43 -3.92 6.02
CA ASN A 64 5.38 -4.65 6.71
C ASN A 64 4.08 -3.83 6.82
N GLY A 65 4.16 -2.54 7.15
CA GLY A 65 3.00 -1.65 7.14
C GLY A 65 2.36 -1.54 5.74
N SER A 66 3.20 -1.50 4.71
CA SER A 66 2.75 -1.40 3.31
C SER A 66 1.97 -2.63 2.86
N VAL A 67 2.23 -3.83 3.42
CA VAL A 67 1.44 -5.04 3.11
C VAL A 67 -0.05 -4.82 3.40
N PHE A 68 -0.40 -4.24 4.56
CA PHE A 68 -1.80 -3.94 4.89
C PHE A 68 -2.41 -2.87 3.98
N GLY A 69 -1.59 -1.89 3.60
CA GLY A 69 -1.95 -0.89 2.58
C GLY A 69 -2.30 -1.54 1.24
N MET A 70 -1.48 -2.50 0.79
CA MET A 70 -1.67 -3.20 -0.49
C MET A 70 -2.85 -4.17 -0.46
N ILE A 71 -3.12 -4.84 0.68
CA ILE A 71 -4.33 -5.68 0.84
C ILE A 71 -5.58 -4.82 0.72
N GLY A 72 -5.63 -3.65 1.39
CA GLY A 72 -6.73 -2.71 1.18
C GLY A 72 -6.78 -2.21 -0.27
N GLY A 73 -5.65 -2.17 -0.97
CA GLY A 73 -5.58 -1.84 -2.40
C GLY A 73 -6.42 -2.78 -3.27
N ILE A 74 -6.57 -4.05 -2.88
CA ILE A 74 -7.47 -5.00 -3.55
C ILE A 74 -8.93 -4.54 -3.40
N VAL A 75 -9.31 -4.11 -2.18
CA VAL A 75 -10.66 -3.55 -1.92
C VAL A 75 -10.87 -2.27 -2.71
N CYS A 76 -9.85 -1.42 -2.83
CA CYS A 76 -9.88 -0.21 -3.66
C CYS A 76 -10.22 -0.54 -5.11
N VAL A 77 -9.42 -1.40 -5.75
CA VAL A 77 -9.57 -1.75 -7.17
C VAL A 77 -10.91 -2.44 -7.42
N ALA A 78 -11.33 -3.35 -6.55
CA ALA A 78 -12.64 -3.99 -6.64
C ALA A 78 -13.78 -2.97 -6.55
N THR A 79 -13.69 -2.02 -5.61
CA THR A 79 -14.69 -0.96 -5.43
C THR A 79 -14.76 -0.04 -6.65
N VAL A 80 -13.59 0.43 -7.12
CA VAL A 80 -13.50 1.25 -8.33
C VAL A 80 -14.13 0.53 -9.52
N LEU A 81 -13.79 -0.75 -9.72
CA LEU A 81 -14.32 -1.54 -10.83
C LEU A 81 -15.85 -1.68 -10.75
N LEU A 82 -16.38 -2.06 -9.58
CA LEU A 82 -17.83 -2.25 -9.39
C LEU A 82 -18.61 -0.95 -9.56
N VAL A 83 -18.13 0.16 -8.98
CA VAL A 83 -18.78 1.47 -9.10
C VAL A 83 -18.68 1.98 -10.55
N LEU A 84 -17.56 1.74 -11.23
CA LEU A 84 -17.42 2.15 -12.63
C LEU A 84 -18.36 1.35 -13.54
N GLN A 85 -18.50 0.04 -13.31
CA GLN A 85 -19.42 -0.82 -14.08
C GLN A 85 -20.89 -0.45 -13.86
N THR A 86 -21.29 -0.08 -12.64
CA THR A 86 -22.69 0.20 -12.29
C THR A 86 -23.10 1.65 -12.53
N SER A 87 -22.28 2.62 -12.12
CA SER A 87 -22.63 4.05 -12.18
C SER A 87 -22.08 4.78 -13.40
N GLN A 88 -21.08 4.19 -14.10
CA GLN A 88 -20.32 4.83 -15.19
C GLN A 88 -19.67 6.19 -14.80
N ASN A 89 -19.61 6.52 -13.50
CA ASN A 89 -19.05 7.78 -13.00
C ASN A 89 -17.66 7.55 -12.41
N TRP A 90 -16.63 7.89 -13.19
CA TRP A 90 -15.23 7.70 -12.81
C TRP A 90 -14.82 8.45 -11.54
N GLY A 91 -15.38 9.65 -11.31
CA GLY A 91 -15.05 10.47 -10.15
C GLY A 91 -15.54 9.85 -8.84
N LEU A 92 -16.79 9.37 -8.84
CA LEU A 92 -17.37 8.67 -7.69
C LEU A 92 -16.66 7.35 -7.41
N SER A 93 -16.29 6.60 -8.46
CA SER A 93 -15.53 5.35 -8.31
C SER A 93 -14.21 5.56 -7.57
N ILE A 94 -13.44 6.59 -7.95
CA ILE A 94 -12.16 6.90 -7.30
C ILE A 94 -12.38 7.34 -5.84
N ALA A 95 -13.36 8.22 -5.60
CA ALA A 95 -13.63 8.72 -4.25
C ALA A 95 -14.02 7.58 -3.28
N LEU A 96 -14.94 6.70 -3.69
CA LEU A 96 -15.35 5.55 -2.89
C LEU A 96 -14.24 4.52 -2.75
N GLY A 97 -13.49 4.26 -3.83
CA GLY A 97 -12.34 3.35 -3.81
C GLY A 97 -11.30 3.77 -2.78
N LEU A 98 -10.92 5.04 -2.74
CA LEU A 98 -9.96 5.58 -1.77
C LEU A 98 -10.50 5.53 -0.33
N LEU A 99 -11.80 5.79 -0.14
CA LEU A 99 -12.42 5.71 1.18
C LEU A 99 -12.39 4.27 1.72
N PHE A 100 -12.79 3.30 0.88
CA PHE A 100 -12.82 1.89 1.27
C PHE A 100 -11.42 1.29 1.38
N TRP A 101 -10.47 1.75 0.57
CA TRP A 101 -9.05 1.44 0.72
C TRP A 101 -8.56 1.79 2.12
N LEU A 102 -8.71 3.05 2.52
CA LEU A 102 -8.22 3.52 3.80
C LEU A 102 -8.92 2.81 4.97
N ALA A 103 -10.26 2.71 4.90
CA ALA A 103 -11.05 2.03 5.93
C ALA A 103 -10.63 0.55 6.09
N SER A 104 -10.48 -0.18 4.98
CA SER A 104 -10.09 -1.61 5.01
C SER A 104 -8.65 -1.80 5.47
N SER A 105 -7.69 -1.01 4.98
CA SER A 105 -6.29 -1.08 5.44
C SER A 105 -6.15 -0.82 6.94
N VAL A 106 -6.86 0.18 7.46
CA VAL A 106 -6.88 0.48 8.90
C VAL A 106 -7.56 -0.64 9.68
N ALA A 107 -8.69 -1.16 9.20
CA ALA A 107 -9.40 -2.26 9.87
C ALA A 107 -8.53 -3.53 9.96
N ILE A 108 -7.88 -3.93 8.87
CA ILE A 108 -7.03 -5.12 8.81
C ILE A 108 -5.81 -4.98 9.71
N SER A 109 -5.13 -3.82 9.67
CA SER A 109 -3.98 -3.56 10.54
C SER A 109 -4.36 -3.57 12.02
N SER A 110 -5.47 -2.91 12.38
CA SER A 110 -6.00 -2.87 13.74
C SER A 110 -6.42 -4.26 14.25
N LEU A 111 -7.06 -5.06 13.39
CA LEU A 111 -7.44 -6.43 13.74
C LEU A 111 -6.22 -7.29 14.05
N ARG A 112 -5.17 -7.19 13.23
CA ARG A 112 -3.93 -7.93 13.45
C ARG A 112 -3.24 -7.54 14.75
N GLU A 113 -3.19 -6.25 15.08
CA GLU A 113 -2.62 -5.78 16.35
C GLU A 113 -3.39 -6.36 17.54
N LYS A 114 -4.72 -6.31 17.51
CA LYS A 114 -5.58 -6.91 18.55
C LYS A 114 -5.36 -8.42 18.71
N LEU A 115 -5.21 -9.15 17.60
CA LEU A 115 -4.96 -10.60 17.64
C LEU A 115 -3.61 -10.92 18.26
N LYS A 116 -2.58 -10.15 17.89
CA LYS A 116 -1.22 -10.31 18.44
C LYS A 116 -1.17 -10.03 19.94
N ASP A 117 -1.85 -8.98 20.40
CA ASP A 117 -1.93 -8.63 21.82
C ASP A 117 -2.67 -9.71 22.62
N ARG A 118 -3.76 -10.27 22.07
CA ARG A 118 -4.49 -11.39 22.70
C ARG A 118 -3.64 -12.66 22.81
N GLU A 119 -2.81 -12.96 21.82
CA GLU A 119 -1.93 -14.13 21.82
C GLU A 119 -0.81 -13.99 22.87
N LEU A 120 -0.17 -12.83 22.94
CA LEU A 120 0.82 -12.49 23.98
C LEU A 120 0.23 -12.61 25.39
N HIS A 121 -0.98 -12.09 25.60
CA HIS A 121 -1.66 -12.18 26.88
C HIS A 121 -2.00 -13.63 27.26
N ARG A 122 -2.28 -14.49 26.28
CA ARG A 122 -2.55 -15.93 26.50
C ARG A 122 -1.28 -16.68 26.93
N ILE A 123 -0.14 -16.43 26.28
CA ILE A 123 1.15 -17.04 26.64
C ILE A 123 1.57 -16.64 28.06
N PHE A 124 1.39 -15.36 28.41
CA PHE A 124 1.74 -14.84 29.73
C PHE A 124 0.93 -15.51 30.86
N ILE A 125 -0.37 -15.80 30.62
CA ILE A 125 -1.22 -16.52 31.58
C ILE A 125 -0.76 -17.98 31.74
N ILE A 126 -0.36 -18.65 30.65
CA ILE A 126 0.11 -20.05 30.70
C ILE A 126 1.43 -20.14 31.48
N GLN A 127 2.39 -19.24 31.22
CA GLN A 127 3.68 -19.21 31.92
C GLN A 127 3.56 -18.89 33.42
N LYS A 128 2.56 -18.11 33.84
CA LYS A 128 2.31 -17.82 35.26
C LYS A 128 1.65 -18.98 36.03
N LYS A 129 1.14 -19.99 35.31
CA LYS A 129 0.42 -21.13 35.89
C LYS A 129 1.28 -22.40 36.03
N VAL A 130 2.52 -22.35 35.54
CA VAL A 130 3.58 -23.35 35.69
C VAL A 130 4.58 -22.83 36.74
#